data_AF-A0A2W4S7D7-F1
#
_entry.id   AF-A0A2W4S7D7-F1
#
_cell.length_a   1.000
_cell.length_b   1.000
_cell.length_c   1.000
_cell.angle_alpha   90.00
_cell.angle_beta   90.00
_cell.angle_gamma   90.00
#
_symmetry.space_group_name_H-M   'P 1'
#
loop_
_entity.id
_entity.type
_entity.pdbx_description
1 polymer ?
#
loop_
_entity_poly.entity_id
_entity_poly.type
_entity_poly.pdbx_seq_one_letter_code
_entity_poly.pdbx_strand_id
1 'polypeptide(L)'
;LDDIRSLQPFKAGAEALARHAEHSPLYDLPRLAANDIPVAAVIYHDDMYVDAGLSLETAAKVGNLEYWITNEFEHDGIRQSSAVFKRLLAMVVERGGPIRPDAYAPS
;
A
#
# COMPACT_ATOMS: atom_id res chain seq x y z
N LEU A 1 -19.95 9.08 -13.01
CA LEU A 1 -19.66 10.05 -14.10
C LEU A 1 -20.90 10.83 -14.52
N ASP A 2 -22.11 10.29 -14.29
CA ASP A 2 -23.34 11.01 -14.60
C ASP A 2 -23.68 12.12 -13.60
N ASP A 3 -23.27 11.96 -12.34
CA ASP A 3 -23.59 12.90 -11.25
C ASP A 3 -22.68 14.13 -11.20
N ILE A 4 -21.56 14.13 -11.93
CA ILE A 4 -20.58 15.24 -11.95
C ILE A 4 -20.44 15.72 -13.39
N ARG A 5 -21.05 16.88 -13.67
CA ARG A 5 -21.17 17.45 -15.03
C ARG A 5 -19.82 17.66 -15.72
N SER A 6 -18.76 17.99 -14.99
CA SER A 6 -17.40 18.16 -15.54
C SER A 6 -16.74 16.85 -15.98
N LEU A 7 -17.23 15.70 -15.51
CA LEU A 7 -16.67 14.39 -15.84
C LEU A 7 -17.39 13.68 -17.00
N GLN A 8 -18.57 14.17 -17.40
CA GLN A 8 -19.36 13.65 -18.52
C GLN A 8 -18.56 13.48 -19.82
N PRO A 9 -17.69 14.42 -20.26
CA PRO A 9 -16.93 14.25 -21.51
C PRO A 9 -15.98 13.06 -21.51
N PHE A 10 -15.56 12.57 -20.33
CA PHE A 10 -14.63 11.45 -20.19
C PHE A 10 -15.35 10.09 -20.10
N LYS A 11 -16.69 10.08 -20.05
CA LYS A 11 -17.51 8.88 -19.82
C LYS A 11 -17.19 7.75 -20.80
N ALA A 12 -17.17 8.05 -22.09
CA ALA A 12 -16.90 7.04 -23.11
C ALA A 12 -15.50 6.39 -22.94
N GLY A 13 -14.50 7.17 -22.56
CA GLY A 13 -13.14 6.69 -22.30
C GLY A 13 -13.05 5.85 -21.03
N ALA A 14 -13.66 6.31 -19.94
CA ALA A 14 -13.70 5.57 -18.68
C ALA A 14 -14.44 4.23 -18.82
N GLU A 15 -15.55 4.19 -19.56
CA GLU A 15 -16.27 2.95 -19.87
C GLU A 15 -15.47 2.02 -20.79
N ALA A 16 -14.72 2.57 -21.76
CA ALA A 16 -13.83 1.77 -22.60
C ALA A 16 -12.72 1.11 -21.78
N LEU A 17 -12.14 1.83 -20.81
CA LEU A 17 -11.17 1.28 -19.86
C LEU A 17 -11.82 0.24 -18.93
N ALA A 18 -13.00 0.50 -18.41
CA ALA A 18 -13.72 -0.43 -17.51
C ALA A 18 -14.11 -1.75 -18.20
N ARG A 19 -14.34 -1.73 -19.52
CA ARG A 19 -14.59 -2.93 -20.33
C ARG A 19 -13.32 -3.72 -20.67
N HIS A 20 -12.14 -3.18 -20.39
CA HIS A 20 -10.89 -3.90 -20.59
C HIS A 20 -10.75 -4.96 -19.49
N ALA A 21 -11.04 -6.22 -19.83
CA ALA A 21 -11.15 -7.31 -18.87
C ALA A 21 -9.80 -7.91 -18.45
N GLU A 22 -8.77 -7.72 -19.29
CA GLU A 22 -7.46 -8.33 -19.06
C GLU A 22 -6.39 -7.25 -18.96
N HIS A 23 -5.86 -7.10 -17.76
CA HIS A 23 -4.60 -6.41 -17.55
C HIS A 23 -3.51 -7.46 -17.45
N SER A 24 -2.34 -7.19 -18.02
CA SER A 24 -1.14 -7.98 -17.71
C SER A 24 -0.99 -8.07 -16.19
N PRO A 25 -0.57 -9.23 -15.64
CA PRO A 25 -0.39 -9.37 -14.21
C PRO A 25 0.58 -8.31 -13.70
N LEU A 26 0.06 -7.41 -12.86
CA LEU A 26 0.83 -6.28 -12.32
C LEU A 26 1.85 -6.74 -11.29
N TYR A 27 1.54 -7.84 -10.59
CA TYR A 27 2.35 -8.36 -9.48
C TYR A 27 2.54 -9.88 -9.59
N ASP A 28 3.76 -10.31 -9.27
CA ASP A 28 4.08 -11.71 -8.99
C ASP A 28 3.77 -11.99 -7.50
N LEU A 29 2.59 -12.57 -7.24
CA LEU A 29 2.14 -12.84 -5.87
C LEU A 29 3.05 -13.83 -5.12
N PRO A 30 3.50 -14.95 -5.72
CA PRO A 30 4.52 -15.80 -5.10
C PRO A 30 5.77 -15.03 -4.68
N ARG A 31 6.26 -14.12 -5.53
CA ARG A 31 7.44 -13.28 -5.20
C ARG A 31 7.17 -12.30 -4.07
N LEU A 32 5.99 -11.67 -4.03
CA LEU A 32 5.61 -10.80 -2.92
C LEU A 32 5.50 -11.56 -1.59
N ALA A 33 4.94 -12.77 -1.61
CA ALA A 33 4.82 -13.61 -0.44
C ALA A 33 6.20 -14.08 0.08
N ALA A 34 7.17 -14.29 -0.81
CA ALA A 34 8.54 -14.68 -0.48
C ALA A 34 9.48 -13.48 -0.15
N ASN A 35 8.93 -12.29 0.10
CA ASN A 35 9.74 -11.13 0.44
C ASN A 35 10.38 -11.29 1.84
N ASP A 36 11.70 -11.34 1.87
CA ASP A 36 12.49 -11.39 3.11
C ASP A 36 12.93 -9.99 3.60
N ILE A 37 12.71 -8.92 2.81
CA ILE A 37 13.05 -7.57 3.23
C ILE A 37 12.05 -7.08 4.29
N PRO A 38 12.50 -6.57 5.46
CA PRO A 38 11.60 -6.01 6.46
C PRO A 38 10.79 -4.85 5.88
N VAL A 39 9.46 -4.93 5.97
CA VAL A 39 8.54 -3.86 5.56
C VAL A 39 7.72 -3.43 6.76
N ALA A 40 7.65 -2.12 6.98
CA ALA A 40 6.71 -1.52 7.92
C ALA A 40 5.70 -0.66 7.15
N ALA A 41 4.42 -0.88 7.39
CA ALA A 41 3.32 -0.18 6.75
C ALA A 41 2.43 0.54 7.78
N VAL A 42 1.82 1.63 7.37
CA VAL A 42 0.72 2.27 8.11
C VAL A 42 -0.57 2.06 7.34
N ILE A 43 -1.63 1.71 8.06
CA ILE A 43 -2.98 1.58 7.51
C ILE A 43 -3.84 2.61 8.25
N TYR A 44 -4.34 3.59 7.50
CA TYR A 44 -5.27 4.58 8.02
C TYR A 44 -6.68 3.97 7.98
N HIS A 45 -7.30 3.78 9.14
CA HIS A 45 -8.59 3.08 9.23
C HIS A 45 -9.71 3.87 8.54
N ASP A 46 -9.72 5.19 8.71
CA ASP A 46 -10.78 6.09 8.22
C ASP A 46 -10.36 6.83 6.93
N ASP A 47 -9.52 6.20 6.10
CA ASP A 47 -9.07 6.77 4.83
C ASP A 47 -10.20 6.79 3.79
N MET A 48 -10.55 7.99 3.31
CA MET A 48 -11.61 8.18 2.33
C MET A 48 -11.27 7.66 0.92
N TYR A 49 -10.00 7.36 0.64
CA TYR A 49 -9.50 6.93 -0.67
C TYR A 49 -9.12 5.46 -0.72
N VAL A 50 -8.65 4.89 0.39
CA VAL A 50 -8.16 3.50 0.43
C VAL A 50 -8.86 2.74 1.55
N ASP A 51 -9.60 1.71 1.18
CA ASP A 51 -10.26 0.83 2.15
C ASP A 51 -9.23 0.07 3.02
N ALA A 52 -9.44 0.11 4.34
CA ALA A 52 -8.57 -0.55 5.30
C ALA A 52 -8.59 -2.09 5.14
N GLY A 53 -9.72 -2.67 4.77
CA GLY A 53 -9.86 -4.11 4.50
C GLY A 53 -8.97 -4.56 3.34
N LEU A 54 -9.00 -3.84 2.22
CA LEU A 54 -8.11 -4.11 1.08
C LEU A 54 -6.62 -3.98 1.44
N SER A 55 -6.29 -3.02 2.31
CA SER A 55 -4.94 -2.83 2.83
C SER A 55 -4.50 -4.02 3.69
N LEU A 56 -5.38 -4.52 4.56
CA LEU A 56 -5.14 -5.70 5.39
C LEU A 56 -5.00 -6.98 4.57
N GLU A 57 -5.82 -7.16 3.53
CA GLU A 57 -5.68 -8.29 2.60
C GLU A 57 -4.33 -8.28 1.88
N THR A 58 -3.83 -7.09 1.54
CA THR A 58 -2.51 -6.93 0.92
C THR A 58 -1.41 -7.24 1.93
N ALA A 59 -1.50 -6.67 3.14
CA ALA A 59 -0.55 -6.90 4.22
C ALA A 59 -0.40 -8.40 4.54
N ALA A 60 -1.49 -9.16 4.53
CA ALA A 60 -1.48 -10.61 4.76
C ALA A 60 -0.82 -11.44 3.65
N LYS A 61 -0.65 -10.87 2.44
CA LYS A 61 -0.09 -11.56 1.27
C LYS A 61 1.38 -11.21 0.99
N VAL A 62 1.92 -10.18 1.65
CA VAL A 62 3.30 -9.72 1.45
C VAL A 62 4.19 -10.26 2.57
N GLY A 63 5.27 -10.94 2.20
CA GLY A 63 6.24 -11.49 3.13
C GLY A 63 6.96 -10.41 3.94
N ASN A 64 7.26 -10.72 5.19
CA ASN A 64 8.01 -9.88 6.14
C ASN A 64 7.46 -8.44 6.34
N LEU A 65 6.17 -8.25 6.07
CA LEU A 65 5.46 -6.99 6.29
C LEU A 65 4.81 -6.98 7.68
N GLU A 66 5.04 -5.90 8.41
CA GLU A 66 4.34 -5.54 9.64
C GLU A 66 3.57 -4.25 9.42
N TYR A 67 2.40 -4.14 10.03
CA TYR A 67 1.55 -2.95 9.87
C TYR A 67 1.13 -2.36 11.21
N TRP A 68 0.90 -1.05 11.19
CA TRP A 68 0.25 -0.30 12.26
C TRP A 68 -1.04 0.30 11.73
N ILE A 69 -2.18 -0.08 12.32
CA ILE A 69 -3.47 0.53 12.01
C ILE A 69 -3.70 1.72 12.94
N THR A 70 -4.14 2.84 12.38
CA THR A 70 -4.47 4.04 13.16
C THR A 70 -5.64 4.82 12.57
N ASN A 71 -6.39 5.50 13.43
CA ASN A 71 -7.39 6.50 13.08
C ASN A 71 -6.97 7.92 13.51
N GLU A 72 -5.74 8.08 14.00
CA GLU A 72 -5.20 9.39 14.41
C GLU A 72 -4.87 10.30 13.23
N PHE A 73 -4.81 9.73 12.03
CA PHE A 73 -4.46 10.42 10.80
C PHE A 73 -5.31 9.90 9.64
N GLU A 74 -5.49 10.74 8.63
CA GLU A 74 -6.06 10.36 7.33
C GLU A 74 -4.95 10.07 6.31
N HIS A 75 -5.32 9.94 5.03
CA HIS A 75 -4.45 9.52 3.92
C HIS A 75 -3.08 10.23 3.84
N ASP A 76 -3.03 11.50 4.21
CA ASP A 76 -1.83 12.34 4.16
C ASP A 76 -1.06 12.41 5.50
N GLY A 77 -1.38 11.55 6.47
CA GLY A 77 -0.78 11.52 7.80
C GLY A 77 0.75 11.53 7.81
N ILE A 78 1.38 10.82 6.88
CA ILE A 78 2.84 10.78 6.73
C ILE A 78 3.46 12.15 6.38
N ARG A 79 2.71 13.01 5.67
CA ARG A 79 3.12 14.38 5.32
C ARG A 79 2.79 15.35 6.45
N GLN A 80 1.67 15.13 7.15
CA GLN A 80 1.24 15.99 8.25
C GLN A 80 2.14 15.84 9.49
N SER A 81 2.66 14.65 9.77
CA SER A 81 3.42 14.38 11.00
C SER A 81 4.61 13.46 10.80
N SER A 82 5.78 13.95 11.21
CA SER A 82 7.00 13.13 11.31
C SER A 82 6.87 11.95 12.27
N ALA A 83 5.85 11.95 13.16
CA ALA A 83 5.60 10.86 14.10
C ALA A 83 5.27 9.55 13.37
N VAL A 84 4.54 9.61 12.26
CA VAL A 84 4.22 8.43 11.43
C VAL A 84 5.50 7.78 10.93
N PHE A 85 6.38 8.56 10.31
CA PHE A 85 7.67 8.04 9.82
C PHE A 85 8.55 7.49 10.95
N LYS A 86 8.65 8.21 12.07
CA LYS A 86 9.44 7.75 13.23
C LYS A 86 8.91 6.43 13.79
N ARG A 87 7.59 6.24 13.83
CA ARG A 87 6.96 5.00 14.27
C ARG A 87 7.29 3.85 13.32
N LEU A 88 7.15 4.06 12.00
CA LEU A 88 7.50 3.04 11.00
C LEU A 88 8.99 2.66 11.07
N LEU A 89 9.88 3.64 11.25
CA LEU A 89 11.30 3.37 11.43
C LEU A 89 11.58 2.55 12.71
N ALA A 90 10.91 2.89 13.82
CA ALA A 90 11.04 2.13 15.06
C ALA A 90 10.60 0.67 14.88
N MET A 91 9.49 0.41 14.17
CA MET A 91 9.03 -0.95 13.87
C MET A 91 10.08 -1.77 13.10
N VAL A 92 10.77 -1.15 12.12
CA VAL A 92 11.86 -1.82 11.39
C VAL A 92 13.05 -2.10 12.30
N VAL A 93 13.44 -1.13 13.14
CA VAL A 93 14.56 -1.28 14.08
C VAL A 93 14.30 -2.37 15.12
N GLU A 94 13.09 -2.45 15.67
CA GLU A 94 12.67 -3.46 16.65
C GLU A 94 12.79 -4.89 16.10
N ARG A 95 12.74 -5.07 14.78
CA ARG A 95 12.87 -6.37 14.10
C ARG A 95 14.27 -6.66 13.55
N GLY A 96 15.28 -5.92 13.99
CA GLY A 96 16.68 -6.13 13.60
C GLY A 96 17.23 -5.11 12.60
N GLY A 97 16.42 -4.13 12.19
CA GLY A 97 16.85 -3.02 11.34
C GLY A 97 16.97 -3.37 9.85
N PRO A 98 17.50 -2.44 9.04
CA PRO A 98 17.65 -2.65 7.61
C PRO A 98 18.64 -3.78 7.31
N ILE A 99 18.33 -4.59 6.30
CA ILE A 99 19.28 -5.57 5.76
C ILE A 99 20.44 -4.82 5.12
N ARG A 100 21.66 -5.21 5.48
CA ARG A 100 22.86 -4.59 4.89
C ARG A 100 22.96 -4.98 3.41
N PRO A 101 23.41 -4.09 2.52
CA PRO A 101 23.46 -4.35 1.08
C PRO A 101 24.28 -5.59 0.69
N ASP A 102 25.31 -5.93 1.46
CA ASP A 102 26.18 -7.09 1.30
C ASP A 102 25.52 -8.41 1.76
N ALA A 103 24.45 -8.34 2.53
CA ALA A 103 23.68 -9.50 3.01
C ALA A 103 22.45 -9.81 2.14
N TYR A 104 22.13 -8.96 1.14
CA TYR A 104 20.99 -9.17 0.25
C TYR A 104 21.42 -9.81 -1.08
N ALA A 105 21.12 -11.11 -1.23
CA ALA A 105 21.21 -11.81 -2.50
C ALA A 105 19.76 -12.08 -3.00
N PRO A 106 19.27 -11.36 -4.02
CA PRO A 106 17.92 -11.59 -4.52
C PRO A 106 17.81 -13.00 -5.13
N SER A 107 16.70 -13.69 -4.82
CA SER A 107 16.30 -14.95 -5.43
C SER A 107 15.74 -14.78 -6.84
#